data_AF-A0A285QMV6-F1
#
_entry.id   AF-A0A285QMV6-F1
#
_cell.length_a   1.000
_cell.length_b   1.000
_cell.length_c   1.000
_cell.angle_alpha   90.00
_cell.angle_beta   90.00
_cell.angle_gamma   90.00
#
_symmetry.space_group_name_H-M   'P 1'
#
loop_
_entity.id
_entity.type
_entity.pdbx_description
1 polymer ?
#
loop_
_entity_poly.entity_id
_entity_poly.type
_entity_poly.pdbx_seq_one_letter_code
_entity_poly.pdbx_strand_id
1 'polypeptide(L)'
;MSAAVHAPGYRVRGHRAPVHRAPVHRIPVHRATHDQNGDTMTDDRVLTAIRRSVTEVLPELDPRLVTEDVSLTDLGANSIDRIDVVTMTMDELGISLSVIEFQDVHDIGSLARLLREHVR
;
A
#
# COMPACT_ATOMS: atom_id res chain seq x y z
N MET A 1 -47.36 42.21 -38.51
CA MET A 1 -46.70 40.94 -38.88
C MET A 1 -46.47 40.13 -37.61
N SER A 2 -47.54 39.65 -36.97
CA SER A 2 -47.91 38.22 -36.78
C SER A 2 -47.01 37.15 -37.40
N ALA A 3 -46.44 36.30 -36.54
CA ALA A 3 -46.46 34.82 -36.57
C ALA A 3 -45.64 34.34 -35.35
N ALA A 4 -46.22 34.01 -34.19
CA ALA A 4 -47.00 32.82 -33.85
C ALA A 4 -46.25 31.49 -33.99
N VAL A 5 -45.96 30.90 -32.81
CA VAL A 5 -46.09 29.46 -32.48
C VAL A 5 -45.12 28.50 -33.17
N HIS A 6 -44.29 27.79 -32.39
CA HIS A 6 -44.46 26.33 -32.16
C HIS A 6 -43.37 25.77 -31.22
N ALA A 7 -43.77 25.29 -30.06
CA ALA A 7 -43.09 24.21 -29.36
C ALA A 7 -44.02 22.99 -29.41
N PRO A 8 -43.48 21.78 -29.59
CA PRO A 8 -43.97 20.68 -28.77
C PRO A 8 -42.86 19.76 -28.26
N GLY A 9 -43.18 19.18 -27.11
CA GLY A 9 -42.29 18.43 -26.23
C GLY A 9 -41.57 17.24 -26.85
N TYR A 10 -40.35 17.02 -26.37
CA TYR A 10 -39.71 15.72 -26.49
C TYR A 10 -40.33 14.78 -25.46
N ARG A 11 -40.92 13.72 -26.00
CA ARG A 11 -41.62 12.64 -25.31
C ARG A 11 -40.61 11.78 -24.53
N VAL A 12 -40.81 11.65 -23.23
CA VAL A 12 -40.13 10.66 -22.38
C VAL A 12 -40.56 9.27 -22.85
N ARG A 13 -39.63 8.50 -23.45
CA ARG A 13 -39.85 7.07 -23.71
C ARG A 13 -39.05 6.28 -22.70
N GLY A 14 -39.76 5.77 -21.69
CA GLY A 14 -39.21 4.85 -20.71
C GLY A 14 -38.80 3.54 -21.37
N HIS A 15 -37.56 3.15 -21.14
CA HIS A 15 -37.14 1.76 -21.21
C HIS A 15 -36.45 1.45 -19.88
N ARG A 16 -37.26 0.98 -18.91
CA ARG A 16 -36.75 0.25 -17.74
C ARG A 16 -36.11 -1.02 -18.26
N ALA A 17 -34.79 -1.05 -18.32
CA ALA A 17 -34.06 -2.30 -18.43
C ALA A 17 -34.15 -3.03 -17.07
N PRO A 18 -34.40 -4.35 -17.06
CA PRO A 18 -34.43 -5.12 -15.83
C PRO A 18 -33.04 -5.13 -15.18
N VAL A 19 -33.01 -4.79 -13.89
CA VAL A 19 -31.88 -5.02 -12.99
C VAL A 19 -31.64 -6.53 -12.88
N HIS A 20 -30.85 -7.07 -13.81
CA HIS A 20 -30.20 -8.36 -13.59
C HIS A 20 -29.08 -8.15 -12.58
N ARG A 21 -29.41 -8.36 -11.32
CA ARG A 21 -28.48 -8.51 -10.21
C ARG A 21 -27.69 -9.79 -10.47
N ALA A 22 -26.56 -9.66 -11.16
CA ALA A 22 -25.60 -10.75 -11.26
C ALA A 22 -25.11 -11.09 -9.84
N PRO A 23 -25.22 -12.35 -9.38
CA PRO A 23 -24.40 -12.80 -8.27
C PRO A 23 -22.98 -13.04 -8.78
N VAL A 24 -22.08 -13.27 -7.82
CA VAL A 24 -20.71 -13.77 -7.95
C VAL A 24 -19.68 -12.81 -8.58
N HIS A 25 -18.55 -12.56 -7.95
CA HIS A 25 -17.77 -13.47 -7.13
C HIS A 25 -17.18 -12.70 -5.94
N ARG A 26 -17.37 -13.22 -4.72
CA ARG A 26 -16.59 -12.82 -3.56
C ARG A 26 -15.15 -13.10 -3.95
N ILE A 27 -14.36 -12.06 -4.22
CA ILE A 27 -12.92 -12.20 -4.37
C ILE A 27 -12.49 -12.95 -3.11
N PRO A 28 -11.91 -14.15 -3.22
CA PRO A 28 -11.18 -14.69 -2.09
C PRO A 28 -10.09 -13.65 -1.86
N VAL A 29 -10.16 -12.92 -0.75
CA VAL A 29 -8.94 -12.41 -0.14
C VAL A 29 -8.12 -13.67 0.12
N HIS A 30 -7.36 -14.07 -0.89
CA HIS A 30 -6.35 -15.09 -0.77
C HIS A 30 -5.39 -14.50 0.26
N ARG A 31 -5.65 -14.87 1.52
CA ARG A 31 -4.63 -15.11 2.51
C ARG A 31 -3.67 -16.06 1.81
N ALA A 32 -2.72 -15.48 1.08
CA ALA A 32 -1.61 -16.20 0.53
C ALA A 32 -0.79 -16.64 1.74
N THR A 33 -1.16 -17.79 2.29
CA THR A 33 -0.21 -18.69 2.90
C THR A 33 0.78 -19.06 1.80
N HIS A 34 1.74 -18.16 1.55
CA HIS A 34 2.99 -18.54 0.93
C HIS A 34 3.81 -19.23 2.01
N ASP A 35 3.56 -20.53 2.17
CA ASP A 35 4.65 -21.45 2.46
C ASP A 35 5.53 -21.45 1.20
N GLN A 36 6.68 -20.78 1.29
CA GLN A 36 7.81 -21.02 0.40
C GLN A 36 9.01 -21.23 1.30
N ASN A 37 9.25 -22.49 1.67
CA ASN A 37 10.59 -22.94 2.03
C ASN A 37 11.43 -22.89 0.74
N GLY A 38 12.36 -21.93 0.70
CA GLY A 38 13.21 -21.65 -0.45
C GLY A 38 14.41 -20.79 -0.02
N ASP A 39 15.21 -21.32 0.91
CA ASP A 39 16.58 -20.89 1.15
C ASP A 39 17.34 -20.77 -0.18
N THR A 40 17.46 -19.56 -0.72
CA THR A 40 18.59 -19.22 -1.59
C THR A 40 18.90 -17.72 -1.49
N MET A 41 19.91 -17.43 -0.65
CA MET A 41 20.56 -16.13 -0.43
C MET A 41 19.87 -15.14 0.51
N THR A 42 19.94 -15.43 1.81
CA THR A 42 19.87 -14.44 2.90
C THR A 42 18.58 -13.60 2.89
N ASP A 43 17.43 -14.26 3.00
CA ASP A 43 16.12 -13.60 3.12
C ASP A 43 16.02 -12.91 4.49
N ASP A 44 16.51 -11.69 4.57
CA ASP A 44 16.27 -10.83 5.72
C ASP A 44 14.80 -10.43 5.73
N ARG A 45 13.99 -11.16 6.50
CA ARG A 45 12.56 -10.91 6.72
C ARG A 45 12.27 -9.44 7.05
N VAL A 46 13.16 -8.77 7.79
CA VAL A 46 13.00 -7.37 8.15
C VAL A 46 13.14 -6.47 6.93
N LEU A 47 14.21 -6.65 6.14
CA LEU A 47 14.41 -5.85 4.93
C LEU A 47 13.30 -6.10 3.90
N THR A 48 12.80 -7.34 3.80
CA THR A 48 11.65 -7.69 2.97
C THR A 48 10.38 -6.97 3.44
N ALA A 49 10.09 -6.92 4.74
CA ALA A 49 8.94 -6.19 5.29
C ALA A 49 9.06 -4.67 5.08
N ILE A 50 10.25 -4.10 5.26
CA ILE A 50 10.51 -2.68 4.98
C ILE A 50 10.25 -2.38 3.50
N ARG A 51 10.81 -3.20 2.59
CA ARG A 51 10.60 -3.03 1.14
C ARG A 51 9.13 -3.03 0.76
N ARG A 52 8.36 -3.99 1.27
CA ARG A 52 6.91 -4.08 1.03
C ARG A 52 6.18 -2.84 1.52
N SER A 53 6.45 -2.44 2.76
CA SER A 53 5.82 -1.27 3.39
C SER A 53 6.14 0.01 2.61
N VAL A 54 7.40 0.21 2.19
CA VAL A 54 7.80 1.34 1.36
C VAL A 54 7.05 1.34 0.02
N THR A 55 6.97 0.21 -0.68
CA THR A 55 6.30 0.15 -1.99
C THR A 55 4.78 0.25 -1.91
N GLU A 56 4.18 -0.04 -0.75
CA GLU A 56 2.75 0.17 -0.52
C GLU A 56 2.45 1.65 -0.27
N VAL A 57 3.30 2.36 0.48
CA VAL A 57 3.15 3.79 0.76
C VAL A 57 3.56 4.66 -0.44
N LEU A 58 4.60 4.25 -1.18
CA LEU A 58 5.13 4.92 -2.36
C LEU A 58 4.99 4.00 -3.59
N PRO A 59 3.78 3.84 -4.16
CA PRO A 59 3.51 2.86 -5.22
C PRO A 59 4.22 3.15 -6.55
N GLU A 60 4.71 4.37 -6.74
CA GLU A 60 5.47 4.78 -7.93
C GLU A 60 6.98 4.57 -7.78
N LEU A 61 7.47 4.18 -6.60
CA LEU A 61 8.89 3.95 -6.32
C LEU A 61 9.35 2.61 -6.91
N ASP A 62 10.52 2.60 -7.57
CA ASP A 62 11.18 1.35 -7.97
C ASP A 62 11.68 0.61 -6.72
N PRO A 63 11.19 -0.63 -6.43
CA PRO A 63 11.60 -1.39 -5.26
C PRO A 63 13.11 -1.65 -5.17
N ARG A 64 13.83 -1.57 -6.29
CA ARG A 64 15.30 -1.76 -6.33
C ARG A 64 16.06 -0.61 -5.68
N LEU A 65 15.45 0.55 -5.52
CA LEU A 65 16.04 1.70 -4.83
C LEU A 65 16.02 1.53 -3.31
N VAL A 66 15.23 0.61 -2.79
CA VAL A 66 15.13 0.34 -1.35
C VAL A 66 16.30 -0.54 -0.90
N THR A 67 17.44 0.11 -0.67
CA THR A 67 18.69 -0.48 -0.17
C THR A 67 18.99 -0.02 1.25
N GLU A 68 19.92 -0.66 1.96
CA GLU A 68 20.20 -0.33 3.37
C GLU A 68 20.84 1.06 3.56
N ASP A 69 21.50 1.59 2.53
CA ASP A 69 22.26 2.84 2.55
C ASP A 69 21.41 4.09 2.23
N VAL A 70 20.13 3.93 1.88
CA VAL A 70 19.23 5.04 1.57
C VAL A 70 18.28 5.34 2.73
N SER A 71 17.96 6.62 2.93
CA SER A 71 16.90 7.02 3.86
C SER A 71 15.53 7.01 3.20
N LEU A 72 14.48 6.89 4.02
CA LEU A 72 13.10 7.05 3.53
C LEU A 72 12.90 8.42 2.89
N THR A 73 13.56 9.47 3.40
CA THR A 73 13.49 10.82 2.84
C THR A 73 14.13 10.87 1.45
N ASP A 74 15.25 10.18 1.23
CA ASP A 74 15.91 10.09 -0.09
C ASP A 74 15.04 9.36 -1.12
N LEU A 75 14.19 8.43 -0.66
CA LEU A 75 13.19 7.75 -1.46
C LEU A 75 11.93 8.60 -1.73
N GLY A 76 11.89 9.83 -1.22
CA GLY A 76 10.76 10.76 -1.40
C GLY A 76 9.69 10.67 -0.32
N ALA A 77 9.90 9.90 0.76
CA ALA A 77 8.93 9.80 1.85
C ALA A 77 8.89 11.09 2.67
N ASN A 78 7.70 11.70 2.74
CA ASN A 78 7.44 12.83 3.62
C ASN A 78 7.22 12.36 5.09
N SER A 79 6.93 13.29 6.00
CA SER A 79 6.76 12.97 7.42
C SER A 79 5.64 11.96 7.73
N ILE A 80 4.55 11.99 6.97
CA ILE A 80 3.42 11.07 7.15
C ILE A 80 3.82 9.70 6.60
N ASP A 81 4.36 9.67 5.38
CA ASP A 81 4.79 8.43 4.72
C ASP A 81 5.78 7.64 5.60
N ARG A 82 6.72 8.31 6.27
CA ARG A 82 7.68 7.63 7.15
C ARG A 82 7.01 6.96 8.34
N ILE A 83 5.99 7.59 8.92
CA ILE A 83 5.24 7.01 10.03
C ILE A 83 4.49 5.78 9.52
N ASP A 84 3.82 5.89 8.36
CA ASP A 84 3.07 4.78 7.78
C ASP A 84 3.98 3.60 7.44
N VAL A 85 5.14 3.84 6.80
CA VAL A 85 6.13 2.79 6.51
C VAL A 85 6.58 2.08 7.79
N VAL A 86 6.95 2.84 8.83
CA VAL A 86 7.45 2.28 10.09
C VAL A 86 6.35 1.49 10.80
N THR A 87 5.12 2.03 10.89
CA THR A 87 3.97 1.36 11.51
C THR A 87 3.60 0.09 10.76
N MET A 88 3.50 0.13 9.43
CA MET A 88 3.17 -1.05 8.63
C MET A 88 4.24 -2.14 8.73
N THR A 89 5.52 -1.75 8.76
CA THR A 89 6.63 -2.71 8.94
C THR A 89 6.54 -3.38 10.31
N MET A 90 6.29 -2.60 11.38
CA MET A 90 6.11 -3.13 12.73
C MET A 90 4.91 -4.07 12.80
N ASP A 91 3.77 -3.71 12.20
CA ASP A 91 2.57 -4.53 12.16
C ASP A 91 2.82 -5.86 11.42
N GLU A 92 3.52 -5.84 10.27
CA GLU A 92 3.89 -7.06 9.52
C GLU A 92 4.81 -7.98 10.33
N LEU A 93 5.73 -7.41 11.11
CA LEU A 93 6.67 -8.16 11.94
C LEU A 93 6.10 -8.55 13.31
N GLY A 94 4.94 -8.01 13.71
CA GLY A 94 4.36 -8.22 15.04
C GLY A 94 5.14 -7.52 16.16
N ILE A 95 5.81 -6.42 15.84
CA ILE A 95 6.62 -5.60 16.75
C ILE A 95 5.82 -4.37 17.19
N SER A 96 6.09 -3.87 18.39
CA SER A 96 5.58 -2.58 18.84
C SER A 96 6.69 -1.86 19.61
N LEU A 97 7.24 -0.80 19.02
CA LEU A 97 8.27 0.05 19.63
C LEU A 97 7.74 1.45 19.88
N SER A 98 8.33 2.14 20.86
CA SER A 98 8.03 3.56 21.09
C SER A 98 8.87 4.44 20.16
N VAL A 99 8.39 5.67 19.90
CA VAL A 99 9.09 6.62 19.01
C VAL A 99 10.52 6.92 19.47
N ILE A 100 10.81 6.82 20.77
CA ILE A 100 12.15 7.12 21.31
C ILE A 100 13.21 6.13 20.82
N GLU A 101 12.81 4.90 20.47
CA GLU A 101 13.72 3.87 19.94
C GLU A 101 14.27 4.24 18.55
N PHE A 102 13.59 5.15 17.83
CA PHE A 102 13.95 5.54 16.46
C PHE A 102 14.82 6.80 16.39
N GLN A 103 15.28 7.35 17.51
CA GLN A 103 16.05 8.60 17.54
C GLN A 103 17.37 8.52 16.74
N ASP A 104 17.97 7.33 16.67
CA ASP A 104 19.24 7.05 15.98
C ASP A 104 19.03 6.37 14.61
N VAL A 105 17.79 6.31 14.13
CA VAL A 105 17.45 5.74 12.82
C VAL A 105 17.51 6.83 11.75
N HIS A 106 18.35 6.61 10.74
CA HIS A 106 18.62 7.61 9.69
C HIS A 106 18.43 7.05 8.28
N ASP A 107 18.57 5.74 8.12
CA ASP A 107 18.51 5.02 6.87
C ASP A 107 17.79 3.67 7.05
N ILE A 108 17.55 2.98 5.93
CA ILE A 108 16.89 1.68 5.95
C ILE A 108 17.73 0.62 6.69
N GLY A 109 19.06 0.71 6.65
CA GLY A 109 19.97 -0.21 7.33
C GLY A 109 19.88 -0.11 8.86
N SER A 110 19.89 1.12 9.39
CA SER A 110 19.70 1.42 10.82
C SER A 110 18.29 1.04 11.29
N LEU A 111 17.26 1.29 10.48
CA LEU A 111 15.90 0.82 10.74
C LEU A 111 15.84 -0.72 10.80
N ALA A 112 16.43 -1.39 9.80
CA ALA A 112 16.45 -2.85 9.74
C ALA A 112 17.24 -3.43 10.90
N ARG A 113 18.36 -2.81 11.29
CA ARG A 113 19.14 -3.22 12.46
C ARG A 113 18.30 -3.13 13.75
N LEU A 114 17.65 -2.00 14.00
CA LEU A 114 16.78 -1.81 15.16
C LEU A 114 15.70 -2.90 15.20
N LEU A 115 14.97 -3.11 14.10
CA LEU A 115 13.89 -4.10 14.07
C LEU A 115 14.40 -5.54 14.22
N ARG A 116 15.57 -5.88 13.67
CA ARG A 116 16.21 -7.20 13.83
C ARG A 116 16.49 -7.54 15.30
N GLU A 117 16.71 -6.56 16.16
CA GLU A 117 16.91 -6.78 17.61
C GLU A 117 15.61 -7.23 18.32
N HIS A 118 14.45 -7.03 17.69
CA HIS A 118 13.14 -7.31 18.26
C HIS A 118 12.36 -8.44 17.57
N VAL A 119 12.76 -8.88 16.37
CA VAL A 119 12.19 -10.06 15.72
C VAL A 119 12.67 -11.33 16.44
N ARG A 120 11.74 -12.24 16.76
CA ARG A 120 12.01 -13.55 17.39
C ARG A 120 11.89 -14.69 16.39
#